data_AF-A0AAD4T1V8-F1
#
_entry.id   AF-A0AAD4T1V8-F1
#
_cell.length_a   1.000
_cell.length_b   1.000
_cell.length_c   1.000
_cell.angle_alpha   90.00
_cell.angle_beta   90.00
_cell.angle_gamma   90.00
#
_symmetry.space_group_name_H-M   'P 1'
#
loop_
_entity.id
_entity.type
_entity.pdbx_description
1 polymer ?
#
loop_
_entity_poly.entity_id
_entity_poly.type
_entity_poly.pdbx_seq_one_letter_code
_entity_poly.pdbx_strand_id
1 'polypeptide(L)'
;MGFGLDNLEEVNTGNHGSTKVDYLTLEFLYSILNWDHADPYSCDLNDIKKISDQMSTNSDGRNPRAIYDEPRNVSIGPHHYGKPHLDRMQVDKLRALRHFVKRGGLPVDSYLQALMKFVNPFRDSYGDPHGEIWQDNDRFVILMLLDGVFLLEFLSVTRGNQKYSDYAATDPIFGHEGHVLIYEVIMQDLLMHTNQVPYLVLSTLLSVSEGLPEKSIQSILSWMMFASKIEPGLHLLDMYLKGLLAEGQRAEKEDQPQEDKNGRISISKLYHKYGVRCVRVQSYDNINFDKNTATLELPIIHINKQNAPKFVNLIIYERREGNKNKDLNSYFDFMGSLIQSPKDVNQLRCQGIIVNSSSSDEVVMELIKEITKENVRGDKTCTTNLVRNELNEFYKKGATNIFRRCYAILSSTLRMH
;
A
#
# COMPACT_ATOMS: atom_id res chain seq x y z
N MET A 1 -37.89 -9.66 -17.07
CA MET A 1 -37.90 -8.49 -16.16
C MET A 1 -36.46 -8.03 -16.07
N GLY A 2 -36.13 -6.92 -16.73
CA GLY A 2 -34.76 -6.41 -16.77
C GLY A 2 -34.44 -5.67 -15.47
N PHE A 3 -33.39 -6.10 -14.78
CA PHE A 3 -32.81 -5.35 -13.66
C PHE A 3 -31.96 -4.22 -14.25
N GLY A 4 -32.46 -2.99 -14.23
CA GLY A 4 -31.66 -1.80 -14.55
C GLY A 4 -30.71 -1.46 -13.40
N LEU A 5 -29.63 -0.72 -13.69
CA LEU A 5 -28.70 -0.21 -12.69
C LEU A 5 -29.39 0.66 -11.62
N ASP A 6 -30.48 1.34 -11.96
CA ASP A 6 -31.31 2.11 -11.03
C ASP A 6 -31.91 1.22 -9.91
N ASN A 7 -32.17 -0.06 -10.20
CA ASN A 7 -32.67 -1.03 -9.21
C ASN A 7 -31.56 -1.58 -8.30
N LEU A 8 -30.28 -1.34 -8.58
CA LEU A 8 -29.18 -1.69 -7.67
C LEU A 8 -28.92 -0.57 -6.65
N GLU A 9 -29.19 0.69 -7.00
CA GLU A 9 -29.11 1.82 -6.06
C GLU A 9 -30.35 1.92 -5.13
N GLU A 10 -31.55 1.57 -5.61
CA GLU A 10 -32.78 1.61 -4.80
C GLU A 10 -32.84 0.54 -3.68
N VAL A 11 -32.00 -0.50 -3.71
CA VAL A 11 -31.97 -1.57 -2.68
C VAL A 11 -31.47 -1.06 -1.32
N ASN A 12 -30.90 0.14 -1.23
CA ASN A 12 -30.39 0.73 0.01
C ASN A 12 -31.34 1.70 0.72
N THR A 13 -32.60 1.85 0.28
CA THR A 13 -33.59 2.65 1.01
C THR A 13 -34.65 1.78 1.68
N GLY A 14 -34.39 1.45 2.94
CA GLY A 14 -35.35 1.06 3.99
C GLY A 14 -36.63 0.26 3.63
N ASN A 15 -36.67 -1.00 4.12
CA ASN A 15 -37.86 -1.85 4.35
C ASN A 15 -38.60 -2.44 3.13
N HIS A 16 -38.19 -3.63 2.70
CA HIS A 16 -38.92 -4.90 2.89
C HIS A 16 -38.27 -6.00 2.03
N GLY A 17 -37.65 -7.01 2.70
CA GLY A 17 -37.21 -8.27 2.07
C GLY A 17 -36.25 -8.13 0.88
N SER A 18 -35.04 -7.60 1.08
CA SER A 18 -34.06 -7.59 -0.01
C SER A 18 -33.48 -8.99 -0.23
N THR A 19 -33.77 -9.57 -1.38
CA THR A 19 -33.02 -10.71 -1.92
C THR A 19 -31.61 -10.20 -2.19
N LYS A 20 -30.61 -10.65 -1.41
CA LYS A 20 -29.20 -10.33 -1.68
C LYS A 20 -28.86 -10.81 -3.08
N VAL A 21 -28.37 -9.92 -3.94
CA VAL A 21 -27.95 -10.25 -5.32
C VAL A 21 -26.75 -11.20 -5.25
N ASP A 22 -26.81 -12.34 -5.93
CA ASP A 22 -25.69 -13.27 -6.04
C ASP A 22 -24.85 -12.95 -7.29
N TYR A 23 -23.82 -12.12 -7.09
CA TYR A 23 -22.93 -11.66 -8.15
C TYR A 23 -22.05 -12.77 -8.75
N LEU A 24 -21.92 -13.93 -8.09
CA LEU A 24 -20.96 -14.99 -8.46
C LEU A 24 -21.59 -16.13 -9.26
N THR A 25 -22.63 -15.86 -10.04
CA THR A 25 -23.26 -16.86 -10.91
C THR A 25 -23.00 -16.56 -12.37
N LEU A 26 -22.79 -17.61 -13.17
CA LEU A 26 -22.63 -17.46 -14.63
C LEU A 26 -23.85 -16.80 -15.27
N GLU A 27 -25.07 -17.15 -14.83
CA GLU A 27 -26.31 -16.55 -15.30
C GLU A 27 -26.31 -15.03 -15.11
N PHE A 28 -25.95 -14.57 -13.91
CA PHE A 28 -25.87 -13.14 -13.62
C PHE A 28 -24.76 -12.46 -14.43
N LEU A 29 -23.58 -13.08 -14.53
CA LEU A 29 -22.46 -12.58 -15.32
C LEU A 29 -22.85 -12.34 -16.78
N TYR A 30 -23.48 -13.33 -17.43
CA TYR A 30 -23.95 -13.20 -18.81
C TYR A 30 -25.06 -12.16 -18.95
N SER A 31 -25.94 -12.06 -17.95
CA SER A 31 -27.02 -11.06 -17.99
C SER A 31 -26.47 -9.64 -18.13
N ILE A 32 -25.38 -9.31 -17.43
CA ILE A 32 -24.76 -7.98 -17.44
C ILE A 32 -23.98 -7.70 -18.72
N LEU A 33 -23.28 -8.70 -19.24
CA LEU A 33 -22.49 -8.54 -20.47
C LEU A 33 -23.37 -8.38 -21.72
N ASN A 34 -24.62 -8.85 -21.67
CA ASN A 34 -25.61 -8.69 -22.72
C ASN A 34 -26.34 -7.32 -22.69
N TRP A 35 -25.94 -6.40 -21.81
CA TRP A 35 -26.56 -5.07 -21.73
C TRP A 35 -25.98 -4.11 -22.78
N ASP A 36 -26.77 -3.84 -23.84
CA ASP A 36 -26.53 -2.77 -24.83
C ASP A 36 -26.84 -1.36 -24.28
N HIS A 37 -26.43 -1.08 -23.04
CA HIS A 37 -26.67 0.20 -22.38
C HIS A 37 -25.38 1.03 -22.29
N ALA A 38 -25.52 2.35 -22.52
CA ALA A 38 -24.47 3.31 -22.24
C ALA A 38 -24.00 3.20 -20.78
N ASP A 39 -22.74 3.54 -20.51
CA ASP A 39 -22.22 3.60 -19.14
C ASP A 39 -23.03 4.62 -18.32
N PRO A 40 -23.67 4.24 -17.21
CA PRO A 40 -24.57 5.12 -16.47
C PRO A 40 -23.89 6.36 -15.87
N TYR A 41 -22.56 6.37 -15.74
CA TYR A 41 -21.86 7.47 -15.08
C TYR A 41 -21.45 8.58 -16.06
N SER A 42 -22.18 9.69 -15.96
CA SER A 42 -21.72 11.02 -16.33
C SER A 42 -22.15 11.96 -15.20
N CYS A 43 -21.30 12.13 -14.19
CA CYS A 43 -21.56 13.03 -13.06
C CYS A 43 -20.64 14.26 -13.12
N ASP A 44 -21.03 15.32 -12.41
CA ASP A 44 -20.21 16.53 -12.30
C ASP A 44 -19.13 16.40 -11.21
N LEU A 45 -18.14 17.29 -11.23
CA LEU A 45 -17.03 17.28 -10.26
C LEU A 45 -17.48 17.43 -8.79
N ASN A 46 -18.61 18.06 -8.52
CA ASN A 46 -19.10 18.27 -7.16
C ASN A 46 -19.69 16.99 -6.60
N ASP A 47 -20.39 16.21 -7.43
CA ASP A 47 -20.93 14.91 -7.05
C ASP A 47 -19.83 13.88 -6.80
N ILE A 48 -18.78 13.88 -7.62
CA ILE A 48 -17.58 13.06 -7.38
C ILE A 48 -16.94 13.41 -6.03
N LYS A 49 -16.81 14.70 -5.70
CA LYS A 49 -16.28 15.14 -4.40
C LYS A 49 -17.15 14.63 -3.25
N LYS A 50 -18.48 14.72 -3.35
CA LYS A 50 -19.38 14.15 -2.33
C LYS A 50 -19.18 12.64 -2.16
N ILE A 51 -19.00 11.90 -3.25
CA ILE A 51 -18.74 10.46 -3.21
C ILE A 51 -17.40 10.18 -2.50
N SER A 52 -16.33 10.90 -2.86
CA SER A 52 -15.02 10.78 -2.23
C SER A 52 -15.06 11.13 -0.74
N ASP A 53 -15.79 12.18 -0.36
CA ASP A 53 -15.97 12.58 1.03
C ASP A 53 -16.71 11.49 1.82
N GLN A 54 -17.77 10.90 1.27
CA GLN A 54 -18.49 9.77 1.88
C GLN A 54 -17.59 8.55 2.10
N MET A 55 -16.76 8.19 1.11
CA MET A 55 -15.77 7.10 1.24
C MET A 55 -14.73 7.38 2.34
N SER A 56 -14.39 8.66 2.54
CA SER A 56 -13.44 9.10 3.55
C SER A 56 -14.03 9.10 4.97
N THR A 57 -15.32 9.41 5.13
CA THR A 57 -15.99 9.60 6.45
C THR A 57 -16.55 8.35 7.10
N ASN A 58 -16.54 7.19 6.43
CA ASN A 58 -17.07 5.91 6.97
C ASN A 58 -16.26 5.34 8.17
N SER A 59 -15.48 6.16 8.88
CA SER A 59 -14.64 5.80 10.03
C SER A 59 -15.30 5.96 11.40
N ASP A 60 -16.45 6.62 11.51
CA ASP A 60 -17.00 6.98 12.82
C ASP A 60 -17.66 5.77 13.50
N GLY A 61 -16.98 5.21 14.50
CA GLY A 61 -17.51 4.20 15.44
C GLY A 61 -16.85 2.81 15.39
N ARG A 62 -15.86 2.57 14.54
CA ARG A 62 -15.16 1.25 14.50
C ARG A 62 -14.04 1.14 15.53
N ASN A 63 -13.76 -0.10 15.94
CA ASN A 63 -12.57 -0.45 16.71
C ASN A 63 -11.31 0.09 15.98
N PRO A 64 -10.40 0.81 16.64
CA PRO A 64 -9.17 1.32 16.03
C PRO A 64 -8.34 0.27 15.28
N ARG A 65 -8.39 -1.01 15.68
CA ARG A 65 -7.70 -2.11 14.98
C ARG A 65 -8.35 -2.48 13.64
N ALA A 66 -9.67 -2.29 13.48
CA ALA A 66 -10.37 -2.63 12.25
C ALA A 66 -9.89 -1.81 11.03
N ILE A 67 -9.18 -0.70 11.26
CA ILE A 67 -8.57 0.12 10.20
C ILE A 67 -7.45 -0.65 9.46
N TYR A 68 -6.87 -1.67 10.10
CA TYR A 68 -5.74 -2.44 9.56
C TYR A 68 -6.13 -3.83 9.05
N ASP A 69 -7.26 -4.37 9.52
CA ASP A 69 -7.67 -5.77 9.27
C ASP A 69 -8.94 -5.89 8.40
N GLU A 70 -9.56 -4.79 8.01
CA GLU A 70 -10.79 -4.79 7.22
C GLU A 70 -10.88 -3.62 6.23
N PRO A 71 -11.11 -3.89 4.93
CA PRO A 71 -11.26 -2.84 3.94
C PRO A 71 -12.54 -2.02 4.16
N ARG A 72 -12.51 -0.77 3.68
CA ARG A 72 -13.59 0.21 3.88
C ARG A 72 -14.50 0.38 2.69
N ASN A 73 -13.95 0.32 1.49
CA ASN A 73 -14.60 0.67 0.24
C ASN A 73 -14.62 -0.50 -0.74
N VAL A 74 -13.53 -1.27 -0.83
CA VAL A 74 -13.41 -2.37 -1.79
C VAL A 74 -12.82 -3.64 -1.18
N SER A 75 -13.56 -4.74 -1.26
CA SER A 75 -13.00 -6.09 -1.05
C SER A 75 -12.36 -6.60 -2.34
N ILE A 76 -11.20 -7.25 -2.25
CA ILE A 76 -10.52 -7.95 -3.33
C ILE A 76 -10.08 -9.31 -2.77
N GLY A 77 -10.44 -10.38 -3.48
CA GLY A 77 -10.26 -11.75 -3.02
C GLY A 77 -11.33 -12.21 -2.01
N PRO A 78 -11.22 -13.45 -1.52
CA PRO A 78 -12.28 -14.14 -0.80
C PRO A 78 -12.50 -13.68 0.65
N HIS A 79 -11.46 -13.19 1.34
CA HIS A 79 -11.49 -12.95 2.80
C HIS A 79 -12.51 -11.91 3.27
N HIS A 80 -12.85 -10.94 2.41
CA HIS A 80 -13.73 -9.84 2.75
C HIS A 80 -14.99 -9.78 1.87
N TYR A 81 -15.18 -10.77 1.00
CA TYR A 81 -16.32 -10.82 0.10
C TYR A 81 -17.64 -10.93 0.87
N GLY A 82 -18.67 -10.26 0.35
CA GLY A 82 -20.05 -10.36 0.84
C GLY A 82 -20.37 -9.53 2.10
N LYS A 83 -19.42 -8.75 2.62
CA LYS A 83 -19.66 -7.82 3.73
C LYS A 83 -20.55 -6.66 3.28
N PRO A 84 -21.63 -6.32 4.01
CA PRO A 84 -22.62 -5.34 3.54
C PRO A 84 -22.06 -3.96 3.20
N HIS A 85 -21.09 -3.45 3.96
CA HIS A 85 -20.50 -2.12 3.70
C HIS A 85 -19.58 -2.08 2.48
N LEU A 86 -19.26 -3.23 1.88
CA LEU A 86 -18.41 -3.36 0.68
C LEU A 86 -19.21 -3.69 -0.58
N ASP A 87 -20.54 -3.84 -0.46
CA ASP A 87 -21.40 -4.29 -1.55
C ASP A 87 -21.47 -3.26 -2.70
N ARG A 88 -21.42 -1.97 -2.36
CA ARG A 88 -21.46 -0.86 -3.32
C ARG A 88 -20.45 -1.04 -4.46
N MET A 89 -19.22 -1.46 -4.14
CA MET A 89 -18.16 -1.57 -5.14
C MET A 89 -18.35 -2.77 -6.09
N GLN A 90 -19.22 -3.74 -5.77
CA GLN A 90 -19.48 -4.87 -6.68
C GLN A 90 -20.07 -4.38 -8.01
N VAL A 91 -20.88 -3.30 -7.99
CA VAL A 91 -21.43 -2.67 -9.19
C VAL A 91 -20.31 -2.15 -10.10
N ASP A 92 -19.33 -1.44 -9.54
CA ASP A 92 -18.21 -0.89 -10.30
C ASP A 92 -17.26 -1.97 -10.83
N LYS A 93 -17.12 -3.12 -10.15
CA LYS A 93 -16.39 -4.28 -10.68
C LYS A 93 -17.08 -4.91 -11.89
N LEU A 94 -18.41 -4.94 -11.90
CA LEU A 94 -19.18 -5.44 -13.04
C LEU A 94 -19.06 -4.50 -14.23
N ARG A 95 -19.08 -3.18 -13.97
CA ARG A 95 -18.79 -2.15 -14.99
C ARG A 95 -17.39 -2.33 -15.55
N ALA A 96 -16.38 -2.47 -14.68
CA ALA A 96 -15.00 -2.74 -15.05
C ALA A 96 -14.88 -3.95 -15.99
N LEU A 97 -15.54 -5.06 -15.64
CA LEU A 97 -15.57 -6.26 -16.48
C LEU A 97 -16.14 -6.01 -17.87
N ARG A 98 -17.26 -5.28 -17.96
CA ARG A 98 -17.91 -4.97 -19.25
C ARG A 98 -16.97 -4.19 -20.17
N HIS A 99 -16.32 -3.17 -19.65
CA HIS A 99 -15.35 -2.36 -20.40
C HIS A 99 -14.13 -3.19 -20.81
N PHE A 100 -13.57 -3.96 -19.89
CA PHE A 100 -12.42 -4.84 -20.14
C PHE A 100 -12.70 -5.86 -21.25
N VAL A 101 -13.81 -6.60 -21.16
CA VAL A 101 -14.20 -7.62 -22.17
C VAL A 101 -14.49 -6.98 -23.52
N LYS A 102 -15.20 -5.84 -23.54
CA LYS A 102 -15.49 -5.10 -24.77
C LYS A 102 -14.21 -4.64 -25.48
N ARG A 103 -13.22 -4.15 -24.74
CA ARG A 103 -11.93 -3.72 -25.31
C ARG A 103 -11.06 -4.88 -25.77
N GLY A 104 -11.04 -5.98 -25.02
CA GLY A 104 -10.28 -7.18 -25.39
C GLY A 104 -10.86 -7.91 -26.60
N GLY A 105 -12.15 -7.72 -26.92
CA GLY A 105 -12.80 -8.27 -28.12
C GLY A 105 -12.98 -9.80 -28.11
N LEU A 106 -12.67 -10.46 -27.00
CA LEU A 106 -12.85 -11.88 -26.78
C LEU A 106 -14.06 -12.14 -25.87
N PRO A 107 -14.78 -13.27 -26.04
CA PRO A 107 -15.89 -13.63 -25.16
C PRO A 107 -15.39 -13.88 -23.73
N VAL A 108 -16.24 -13.59 -22.75
CA VAL A 108 -15.92 -13.79 -21.32
C VAL A 108 -15.49 -15.23 -21.00
N ASP A 109 -16.04 -16.21 -21.74
CA ASP A 109 -15.65 -17.62 -21.67
C ASP A 109 -14.15 -17.85 -21.86
N SER A 110 -13.48 -17.08 -22.73
CA SER A 110 -12.04 -17.20 -22.93
C SER A 110 -11.25 -16.89 -21.65
N TYR A 111 -11.70 -15.90 -20.89
CA TYR A 111 -11.10 -15.52 -19.61
C TYR A 111 -11.44 -16.55 -18.52
N LEU A 112 -12.70 -16.96 -18.41
CA LEU A 112 -13.14 -17.98 -17.45
C LEU A 112 -12.39 -19.30 -17.63
N GLN A 113 -12.27 -19.78 -18.87
CA GLN A 113 -11.52 -21.00 -19.18
C GLN A 113 -10.02 -20.87 -18.87
N ALA A 114 -9.42 -19.71 -19.10
CA ALA A 114 -8.02 -19.48 -18.78
C ALA A 114 -7.78 -19.47 -17.26
N LEU A 115 -8.65 -18.79 -16.50
CA LEU A 115 -8.58 -18.75 -15.03
C LEU A 115 -8.86 -20.13 -14.41
N MET A 116 -9.82 -20.87 -14.95
CA MET A 116 -10.18 -22.21 -14.45
C MET A 116 -9.01 -23.18 -14.44
N LYS A 117 -8.07 -23.06 -15.40
CA LYS A 117 -6.84 -23.88 -15.45
C LYS A 117 -5.95 -23.69 -14.22
N PHE A 118 -6.07 -22.55 -13.54
CA PHE A 118 -5.24 -22.17 -12.39
C PHE A 118 -6.06 -22.03 -11.09
N VAL A 119 -7.29 -22.54 -11.06
CA VAL A 119 -8.19 -22.43 -9.88
C VAL A 119 -7.56 -22.95 -8.59
N ASN A 120 -6.83 -24.07 -8.66
CA ASN A 120 -6.13 -24.64 -7.50
C ASN A 120 -4.95 -23.77 -7.06
N PRO A 121 -3.99 -23.39 -7.93
CA PRO A 121 -2.97 -22.41 -7.59
C PRO A 121 -3.50 -21.11 -6.96
N PHE A 122 -4.62 -20.59 -7.47
CA PHE A 122 -5.28 -19.42 -6.88
C PHE A 122 -5.77 -19.70 -5.46
N ARG A 123 -6.43 -20.84 -5.23
CA ARG A 123 -6.94 -21.23 -3.91
C ARG A 123 -5.81 -21.48 -2.91
N ASP A 124 -4.75 -22.15 -3.34
CA ASP A 124 -3.57 -22.46 -2.52
C ASP A 124 -2.86 -21.18 -2.06
N SER A 125 -2.93 -20.11 -2.86
CA SER A 125 -2.38 -18.79 -2.49
C SER A 125 -3.03 -18.17 -1.25
N TYR A 126 -4.19 -18.66 -0.81
CA TYR A 126 -4.89 -18.20 0.39
C TYR A 126 -4.78 -19.16 1.59
N GLY A 127 -4.07 -20.29 1.45
CA GLY A 127 -3.86 -21.24 2.55
C GLY A 127 -5.15 -21.89 3.11
N ASP A 128 -6.12 -22.15 2.23
CA ASP A 128 -7.52 -22.55 2.50
C ASP A 128 -8.47 -21.37 2.81
N PRO A 129 -9.09 -20.75 1.78
CA PRO A 129 -9.99 -19.62 1.98
C PRO A 129 -11.24 -20.06 2.75
N HIS A 130 -11.45 -19.47 3.93
CA HIS A 130 -12.60 -19.78 4.79
C HIS A 130 -13.94 -19.65 4.04
N GLY A 131 -14.71 -20.74 3.99
CA GLY A 131 -16.11 -20.76 3.56
C GLY A 131 -16.43 -21.80 2.47
N GLU A 132 -17.53 -22.53 2.66
CA GLU A 132 -18.01 -23.56 1.71
C GLU A 132 -18.24 -23.02 0.30
N ILE A 133 -18.54 -21.72 0.17
CA ILE A 133 -18.75 -21.04 -1.13
C ILE A 133 -17.52 -21.06 -2.03
N TRP A 134 -16.30 -21.17 -1.49
CA TRP A 134 -15.05 -21.16 -2.27
C TRP A 134 -14.61 -22.55 -2.75
N GLN A 135 -15.36 -23.59 -2.38
CA GLN A 135 -15.22 -24.94 -2.93
C GLN A 135 -15.89 -25.06 -4.30
N ASP A 136 -16.82 -24.16 -4.63
CA ASP A 136 -17.37 -23.99 -5.96
C ASP A 136 -16.35 -23.27 -6.86
N ASN A 137 -15.80 -24.00 -7.82
CA ASN A 137 -14.80 -23.49 -8.75
C ASN A 137 -15.33 -22.34 -9.61
N ASP A 138 -16.60 -22.40 -10.03
CA ASP A 138 -17.17 -21.37 -10.91
C ASP A 138 -17.31 -20.06 -10.13
N ARG A 139 -17.88 -20.12 -8.92
CA ARG A 139 -17.99 -18.96 -8.03
C ARG A 139 -16.62 -18.34 -7.73
N PHE A 140 -15.64 -19.17 -7.43
CA PHE A 140 -14.29 -18.71 -7.10
C PHE A 140 -13.59 -18.07 -8.30
N VAL A 141 -13.71 -18.66 -9.50
CA VAL A 141 -13.16 -18.09 -10.73
C VAL A 141 -13.85 -16.78 -11.11
N ILE A 142 -15.18 -16.67 -10.95
CA ILE A 142 -15.91 -15.43 -11.19
C ILE A 142 -15.43 -14.33 -10.23
N LEU A 143 -15.18 -14.65 -8.96
CA LEU A 143 -14.59 -13.70 -8.01
C LEU A 143 -13.20 -13.22 -8.49
N MET A 144 -12.32 -14.14 -8.89
CA MET A 144 -10.99 -13.78 -9.40
C MET A 144 -11.07 -12.93 -10.67
N LEU A 145 -12.02 -13.22 -11.56
CA LEU A 145 -12.27 -12.43 -12.76
C LEU A 145 -12.68 -11.00 -12.42
N LEU A 146 -13.72 -10.83 -11.58
CA LEU A 146 -14.24 -9.51 -11.22
C LEU A 146 -13.20 -8.66 -10.49
N ASP A 147 -12.55 -9.25 -9.48
CA ASP A 147 -11.59 -8.54 -8.64
C ASP A 147 -10.27 -8.28 -9.38
N GLY A 148 -9.82 -9.23 -10.21
CA GLY A 148 -8.63 -9.07 -11.04
C GLY A 148 -8.82 -8.00 -12.11
N VAL A 149 -9.98 -7.98 -12.79
CA VAL A 149 -10.28 -6.93 -13.78
C VAL A 149 -10.40 -5.57 -13.11
N PHE A 150 -11.13 -5.45 -11.99
CA PHE A 150 -11.22 -4.19 -11.25
C PHE A 150 -9.83 -3.64 -10.90
N LEU A 151 -8.93 -4.50 -10.41
CA LEU A 151 -7.57 -4.11 -10.07
C LEU A 151 -6.78 -3.63 -11.29
N LEU A 152 -6.90 -4.31 -12.43
CA LEU A 152 -6.26 -3.89 -13.69
C LEU A 152 -6.80 -2.55 -14.19
N GLU A 153 -8.13 -2.36 -14.21
CA GLU A 153 -8.77 -1.13 -14.62
C GLU A 153 -8.33 0.04 -13.73
N PHE A 154 -8.40 -0.15 -12.41
CA PHE A 154 -8.05 0.89 -11.43
C PHE A 154 -6.58 1.31 -11.56
N LEU A 155 -5.64 0.35 -11.62
CA LEU A 155 -4.20 0.66 -11.76
C LEU A 155 -3.85 1.27 -13.12
N SER A 156 -4.58 0.92 -14.18
CA SER A 156 -4.36 1.48 -15.53
C SER A 156 -4.57 2.99 -15.58
N VAL A 157 -5.54 3.50 -14.82
CA VAL A 157 -5.81 4.94 -14.72
C VAL A 157 -4.66 5.66 -14.01
N THR A 158 -4.17 5.11 -12.89
CA THR A 158 -3.07 5.69 -12.11
C THR A 158 -1.80 5.86 -12.95
N ARG A 159 -1.53 4.91 -13.84
CA ARG A 159 -0.27 4.86 -14.58
C ARG A 159 -0.36 5.51 -15.96
N GLY A 160 -1.50 6.11 -16.31
CA GLY A 160 -1.61 7.00 -17.46
C GLY A 160 -1.81 6.28 -18.80
N ASN A 161 -2.35 5.06 -18.80
CA ASN A 161 -2.75 4.38 -20.04
C ASN A 161 -4.12 4.87 -20.57
N GLN A 162 -4.36 6.18 -20.51
CA GLN A 162 -5.67 6.78 -20.81
C GLN A 162 -5.97 6.90 -22.31
N LYS A 163 -4.97 6.69 -23.17
CA LYS A 163 -5.14 6.77 -24.63
C LYS A 163 -6.16 5.76 -25.17
N TYR A 164 -6.48 4.73 -24.39
CA TYR A 164 -7.44 3.68 -24.72
C TYR A 164 -8.59 3.55 -23.70
N SER A 165 -8.74 4.51 -22.79
CA SER A 165 -9.85 4.52 -21.82
C SER A 165 -11.14 4.90 -22.53
N ASP A 166 -12.18 4.08 -22.36
CA ASP A 166 -13.54 4.34 -22.85
C ASP A 166 -14.50 4.77 -21.72
N TYR A 167 -13.96 5.15 -20.55
CA TYR A 167 -14.70 5.82 -19.48
C TYR A 167 -14.75 7.33 -19.69
N ALA A 168 -15.81 7.97 -19.19
CA ALA A 168 -15.85 9.42 -19.10
C ALA A 168 -14.72 9.95 -18.19
N ALA A 169 -14.16 11.12 -18.50
CA ALA A 169 -13.13 11.74 -17.64
C ALA A 169 -13.65 12.00 -16.21
N THR A 170 -14.96 12.28 -16.08
CA THR A 170 -15.68 12.50 -14.83
C THR A 170 -16.22 11.21 -14.20
N ASP A 171 -15.91 10.03 -14.74
CA ASP A 171 -16.28 8.79 -14.06
C ASP A 171 -15.66 8.74 -12.66
N PRO A 172 -16.42 8.40 -11.60
CA PRO A 172 -15.97 8.52 -10.23
C PRO A 172 -14.86 7.54 -9.85
N ILE A 173 -14.70 6.41 -10.56
CA ILE A 173 -13.76 5.33 -10.20
C ILE A 173 -12.61 5.22 -11.20
N PHE A 174 -12.95 5.13 -12.49
CA PHE A 174 -12.06 4.83 -13.61
C PHE A 174 -11.79 6.06 -14.51
N GLY A 175 -12.51 7.16 -14.30
CA GLY A 175 -12.25 8.45 -14.94
C GLY A 175 -11.08 9.16 -14.30
N HIS A 176 -10.28 9.91 -15.06
CA HIS A 176 -9.10 10.60 -14.52
C HIS A 176 -9.48 11.54 -13.35
N GLU A 177 -10.56 12.33 -13.49
CA GLU A 177 -10.92 13.34 -12.49
C GLU A 177 -11.43 12.69 -11.20
N GLY A 178 -12.23 11.61 -11.33
CA GLY A 178 -12.70 10.83 -10.18
C GLY A 178 -11.59 10.06 -9.48
N HIS A 179 -10.75 9.40 -10.27
CA HIS A 179 -9.65 8.58 -9.77
C HIS A 179 -8.70 9.38 -8.87
N VAL A 180 -8.36 10.61 -9.23
CA VAL A 180 -7.50 11.49 -8.40
C VAL A 180 -8.11 11.72 -7.01
N LEU A 181 -9.43 11.82 -6.91
CA LEU A 181 -10.13 12.09 -5.65
C LEU A 181 -10.29 10.86 -4.76
N ILE A 182 -10.31 9.66 -5.33
CA ILE A 182 -10.49 8.41 -4.58
C ILE A 182 -9.22 7.56 -4.44
N TYR A 183 -8.13 7.94 -5.12
CA TYR A 183 -6.90 7.15 -5.22
C TYR A 183 -6.40 6.66 -3.85
N GLU A 184 -6.20 7.58 -2.90
CA GLU A 184 -5.64 7.22 -1.58
C GLU A 184 -6.57 6.30 -0.79
N VAL A 185 -7.89 6.50 -0.85
CA VAL A 185 -8.87 5.71 -0.08
C VAL A 185 -9.03 4.30 -0.63
N ILE A 186 -8.95 4.13 -1.95
CA ILE A 186 -9.00 2.79 -2.58
C ILE A 186 -7.65 2.09 -2.44
N MET A 187 -6.53 2.77 -2.66
CA MET A 187 -5.20 2.17 -2.50
C MET A 187 -4.96 1.70 -1.05
N GLN A 188 -5.56 2.34 -0.06
CA GLN A 188 -5.53 1.86 1.32
C GLN A 188 -6.09 0.44 1.47
N ASP A 189 -7.22 0.16 0.81
CA ASP A 189 -7.83 -1.17 0.81
C ASP A 189 -7.03 -2.15 -0.08
N LEU A 190 -6.55 -1.69 -1.25
CA LEU A 190 -5.79 -2.52 -2.17
C LEU A 190 -4.38 -2.91 -1.66
N LEU A 191 -3.82 -2.13 -0.73
CA LEU A 191 -2.54 -2.41 -0.07
C LEU A 191 -2.72 -3.07 1.31
N MET A 192 -3.89 -3.66 1.57
CA MET A 192 -4.14 -4.43 2.78
C MET A 192 -3.76 -5.90 2.59
N HIS A 193 -3.01 -6.48 3.54
CA HIS A 193 -2.44 -7.82 3.40
C HIS A 193 -3.50 -8.94 3.31
N THR A 194 -4.70 -8.73 3.87
CA THR A 194 -5.85 -9.66 3.79
C THR A 194 -6.77 -9.41 2.59
N ASN A 195 -6.48 -8.42 1.75
CA ASN A 195 -7.33 -7.94 0.67
C ASN A 195 -6.59 -7.96 -0.67
N GLN A 196 -6.10 -9.14 -1.06
CA GLN A 196 -5.21 -9.32 -2.21
C GLN A 196 -5.81 -10.29 -3.23
N VAL A 197 -5.39 -10.15 -4.48
CA VAL A 197 -5.58 -11.14 -5.56
C VAL A 197 -4.19 -11.58 -6.04
N PRO A 198 -3.97 -12.89 -6.31
CA PRO A 198 -2.68 -13.38 -6.79
C PRO A 198 -2.26 -12.71 -8.09
N TYR A 199 -0.97 -12.42 -8.22
CA TYR A 199 -0.33 -11.94 -9.45
C TYR A 199 -0.71 -12.82 -10.65
N LEU A 200 -0.78 -14.14 -10.44
CA LEU A 200 -1.13 -15.11 -11.48
C LEU A 200 -2.52 -14.87 -12.09
N VAL A 201 -3.48 -14.33 -11.32
CA VAL A 201 -4.79 -13.93 -11.86
C VAL A 201 -4.60 -12.79 -12.85
N LEU A 202 -3.87 -11.74 -12.47
CA LEU A 202 -3.64 -10.56 -13.30
C LEU A 202 -2.86 -10.91 -14.58
N SER A 203 -1.83 -11.75 -14.45
CA SER A 203 -1.05 -12.19 -15.61
C SER A 203 -1.86 -13.05 -16.55
N THR A 204 -2.74 -13.92 -16.03
CA THR A 204 -3.66 -14.72 -16.85
C THR A 204 -4.64 -13.84 -17.62
N LEU A 205 -5.27 -12.87 -16.94
CA LEU A 205 -6.23 -11.94 -17.56
C LEU A 205 -5.58 -11.12 -18.69
N LEU A 206 -4.43 -10.49 -18.44
CA LEU A 206 -3.74 -9.70 -19.46
C LEU A 206 -3.19 -10.57 -20.60
N SER A 207 -2.77 -11.81 -20.32
CA SER A 207 -2.31 -12.72 -21.38
C SER A 207 -3.42 -13.05 -22.37
N VAL A 208 -4.67 -13.22 -21.87
CA VAL A 208 -5.84 -13.44 -22.73
C VAL A 208 -6.23 -12.17 -23.47
N SER A 209 -6.29 -11.03 -22.79
CA SER A 209 -6.71 -9.74 -23.40
C SER A 209 -5.76 -9.26 -24.49
N GLU A 210 -4.44 -9.32 -24.23
CA GLU A 210 -3.44 -8.67 -25.08
C GLU A 210 -2.73 -9.64 -26.04
N GLY A 211 -2.76 -10.95 -25.76
CA GLY A 211 -2.03 -11.95 -26.56
C GLY A 211 -0.50 -11.72 -26.61
N LEU A 212 0.05 -11.01 -25.62
CA LEU A 212 1.45 -10.60 -25.61
C LEU A 212 2.36 -11.70 -25.02
N PRO A 213 3.66 -11.70 -25.38
CA PRO A 213 4.65 -12.56 -24.73
C PRO A 213 4.71 -12.32 -23.22
N GLU A 214 5.00 -13.37 -22.46
CA GLU A 214 5.04 -13.34 -20.98
C GLU A 214 5.90 -12.20 -20.42
N LYS A 215 7.09 -11.95 -21.00
CA LYS A 215 7.99 -10.85 -20.59
C LYS A 215 7.37 -9.46 -20.74
N SER A 216 6.51 -9.28 -21.75
CA SER A 216 5.78 -8.02 -21.97
C SER A 216 4.70 -7.85 -20.90
N ILE A 217 3.95 -8.91 -20.60
CA ILE A 217 2.96 -8.93 -19.52
C ILE A 217 3.62 -8.64 -18.17
N GLN A 218 4.76 -9.28 -17.86
CA GLN A 218 5.54 -9.02 -16.66
C GLN A 218 6.00 -7.56 -16.57
N SER A 219 6.44 -6.97 -17.67
CA SER A 219 6.85 -5.56 -17.71
C SER A 219 5.67 -4.61 -17.46
N ILE A 220 4.50 -4.91 -18.05
CA ILE A 220 3.26 -4.14 -17.84
C ILE A 220 2.85 -4.24 -16.38
N LEU A 221 2.76 -5.45 -15.84
CA LEU A 221 2.33 -5.69 -14.46
C LEU A 221 3.30 -5.10 -13.43
N SER A 222 4.61 -5.20 -13.65
CA SER A 222 5.60 -4.53 -12.81
C SER A 222 5.37 -3.03 -12.77
N TRP A 223 5.19 -2.42 -13.93
CA TRP A 223 4.91 -0.99 -14.03
C TRP A 223 3.56 -0.58 -13.43
N MET A 224 2.52 -1.42 -13.56
CA MET A 224 1.19 -1.20 -12.96
C MET A 224 1.23 -1.28 -11.44
N MET A 225 1.97 -2.25 -10.89
CA MET A 225 2.08 -2.52 -9.46
C MET A 225 3.28 -1.85 -8.80
N PHE A 226 3.80 -0.78 -9.40
CA PHE A 226 4.85 0.09 -8.85
C PHE A 226 6.21 -0.57 -8.61
N ALA A 227 6.48 -1.72 -9.20
CA ALA A 227 7.76 -2.40 -9.14
C ALA A 227 8.69 -1.99 -10.30
N SER A 228 10.01 -2.07 -10.09
CA SER A 228 10.96 -2.16 -11.22
C SER A 228 10.71 -3.44 -12.01
N LYS A 229 11.33 -3.59 -13.18
CA LYS A 229 11.26 -4.81 -14.01
C LYS A 229 11.96 -6.00 -13.31
N ILE A 230 11.38 -6.43 -12.20
CA ILE A 230 11.79 -7.54 -11.34
C ILE A 230 11.01 -8.77 -11.79
N GLU A 231 11.47 -9.94 -11.35
CA GLU A 231 10.70 -11.17 -11.37
C GLU A 231 9.27 -10.97 -10.81
N PRO A 232 8.30 -11.78 -11.25
CA PRO A 232 6.93 -11.75 -10.73
C PRO A 232 6.88 -11.75 -9.19
N GLY A 233 5.99 -10.92 -8.65
CA GLY A 233 5.63 -10.97 -7.23
C GLY A 233 4.45 -11.88 -6.95
N LEU A 234 4.05 -11.94 -5.68
CA LEU A 234 2.91 -12.75 -5.25
C LEU A 234 1.56 -12.07 -5.52
N HIS A 235 1.48 -10.77 -5.29
CA HIS A 235 0.28 -9.93 -5.45
C HIS A 235 0.66 -8.43 -5.44
N LEU A 236 -0.31 -7.51 -5.49
CA LEU A 236 -0.06 -6.07 -5.53
C LEU A 236 0.80 -5.60 -4.35
N LEU A 237 0.47 -5.97 -3.11
CA LEU A 237 1.22 -5.52 -1.94
C LEU A 237 2.70 -5.97 -1.95
N ASP A 238 2.98 -7.19 -2.43
CA ASP A 238 4.36 -7.70 -2.62
C ASP A 238 5.14 -6.86 -3.65
N MET A 239 4.52 -6.66 -4.81
CA MET A 239 5.10 -5.87 -5.90
C MET A 239 5.33 -4.42 -5.50
N TYR A 240 4.39 -3.84 -4.76
CA TYR A 240 4.50 -2.48 -4.23
C TYR A 240 5.66 -2.38 -3.24
N LEU A 241 5.82 -3.35 -2.33
CA LEU A 241 6.96 -3.40 -1.41
C LEU A 241 8.30 -3.53 -2.17
N LYS A 242 8.39 -4.46 -3.12
CA LYS A 242 9.58 -4.61 -3.98
C LYS A 242 9.92 -3.32 -4.73
N GLY A 243 8.90 -2.60 -5.19
CA GLY A 243 9.04 -1.29 -5.83
C GLY A 243 9.59 -0.21 -4.90
N LEU A 244 9.17 -0.18 -3.64
CA LEU A 244 9.71 0.72 -2.63
C LEU A 244 11.18 0.39 -2.30
N LEU A 245 11.53 -0.89 -2.25
CA LEU A 245 12.87 -1.34 -1.87
C LEU A 245 13.86 -1.26 -3.04
N ALA A 246 13.43 -1.54 -4.28
CA ALA A 246 14.22 -1.48 -5.51
C ALA A 246 15.65 -2.04 -5.34
N GLU A 247 15.70 -3.36 -5.10
CA GLU A 247 16.84 -4.23 -4.78
C GLU A 247 18.19 -3.83 -5.40
N GLY A 248 19.13 -3.40 -4.54
CA GLY A 248 20.56 -3.55 -4.78
C GLY A 248 21.05 -4.95 -4.39
N GLN A 249 21.75 -5.65 -5.29
CA GLN A 249 22.45 -6.91 -4.94
C GLN A 249 23.44 -6.65 -3.78
N ARG A 250 23.32 -7.37 -2.67
CA ARG A 250 24.30 -7.29 -1.57
C ARG A 250 24.76 -8.67 -1.12
N ALA A 251 26.08 -8.74 -0.90
CA ALA A 251 26.76 -9.90 -0.37
C ALA A 251 26.40 -10.10 1.11
N GLU A 252 26.09 -11.34 1.48
CA GLU A 252 25.93 -11.80 2.85
C GLU A 252 27.21 -11.48 3.63
N LYS A 253 27.10 -10.68 4.70
CA LYS A 253 28.19 -10.50 5.67
C LYS A 253 27.82 -11.21 6.95
N GLU A 254 28.75 -12.02 7.44
CA GLU A 254 28.58 -12.83 8.64
C GLU A 254 28.32 -11.99 9.90
N ASP A 255 27.48 -12.57 10.74
CA ASP A 255 27.07 -12.06 12.05
C ASP A 255 28.25 -11.80 12.99
N GLN A 256 28.23 -10.65 13.65
CA GLN A 256 28.90 -10.49 14.94
C GLN A 256 27.88 -10.19 16.04
N PRO A 257 27.88 -10.94 17.15
CA PRO A 257 27.02 -10.67 18.29
C PRO A 257 27.48 -9.40 18.99
N GLN A 258 26.77 -8.30 18.78
CA GLN A 258 26.96 -7.06 19.53
C GLN A 258 25.80 -6.84 20.52
N GLU A 259 26.16 -6.58 21.78
CA GLU A 259 25.22 -6.24 22.85
C GLU A 259 24.70 -4.80 22.70
N ASP A 260 23.38 -4.68 22.78
CA ASP A 260 22.66 -3.44 22.50
C ASP A 260 22.51 -2.59 23.77
N LYS A 261 23.36 -1.56 23.91
CA LYS A 261 23.12 -0.40 24.78
C LYS A 261 22.78 0.81 23.92
N ASN A 262 21.74 0.68 23.08
CA ASN A 262 21.32 1.77 22.19
C ASN A 262 20.31 2.68 22.90
N GLY A 263 20.76 3.89 23.25
CA GLY A 263 19.88 4.95 23.73
C GLY A 263 19.12 5.58 22.56
N ARG A 264 17.85 5.93 22.77
CA ARG A 264 17.06 6.71 21.79
C ARG A 264 17.74 8.07 21.56
N ILE A 265 18.03 8.41 20.30
CA ILE A 265 18.69 9.67 19.94
C ILE A 265 17.73 10.53 19.13
N SER A 266 17.30 11.64 19.73
CA SER A 266 16.45 12.62 19.06
C SER A 266 17.17 13.32 17.89
N ILE A 267 16.53 13.42 16.74
CA ILE A 267 17.09 14.07 15.54
C ILE A 267 17.28 15.58 15.73
N SER A 268 16.38 16.27 16.44
CA SER A 268 16.57 17.69 16.75
C SER A 268 17.81 17.92 17.61
N LYS A 269 18.11 17.01 18.55
CA LYS A 269 19.36 17.05 19.32
C LYS A 269 20.60 16.80 18.45
N LEU A 270 20.53 15.85 17.52
CA LEU A 270 21.62 15.59 16.56
C LEU A 270 21.91 16.82 15.70
N TYR A 271 20.87 17.50 15.22
CA TYR A 271 20.98 18.74 14.47
C TYR A 271 21.62 19.87 15.29
N HIS A 272 21.04 20.23 16.45
CA HIS A 272 21.49 21.39 17.21
C HIS A 272 22.85 21.22 17.89
N LYS A 273 23.17 20.01 18.37
CA LYS A 273 24.39 19.77 19.16
C LYS A 273 25.56 19.23 18.34
N TYR A 274 25.27 18.52 17.25
CA TYR A 274 26.28 17.81 16.46
C TYR A 274 26.28 18.20 14.99
N GLY A 275 25.39 19.10 14.56
CA GLY A 275 25.35 19.61 13.19
C GLY A 275 24.84 18.60 12.16
N VAL A 276 24.22 17.50 12.59
CA VAL A 276 23.74 16.46 11.67
C VAL A 276 22.59 16.98 10.82
N ARG A 277 22.71 16.90 9.50
CA ARG A 277 21.66 17.33 8.55
C ARG A 277 21.07 16.13 7.83
N CYS A 278 19.75 16.13 7.63
CA CYS A 278 19.11 15.13 6.78
C CYS A 278 19.04 15.57 5.32
N VAL A 279 19.26 14.63 4.41
CA VAL A 279 19.13 14.81 2.96
C VAL A 279 18.23 13.71 2.40
N ARG A 280 17.38 14.07 1.45
CA ARG A 280 16.42 13.15 0.82
C ARG A 280 17.09 12.20 -0.19
N VAL A 281 16.71 10.94 -0.16
CA VAL A 281 17.00 9.95 -1.22
C VAL A 281 15.70 9.33 -1.75
N GLN A 282 15.77 8.69 -2.92
CA GLN A 282 14.59 8.15 -3.60
C GLN A 282 14.15 6.76 -3.12
N SER A 283 15.09 5.92 -2.67
CA SER A 283 14.84 4.52 -2.29
C SER A 283 15.34 4.24 -0.88
N TYR A 284 14.68 3.27 -0.22
CA TYR A 284 15.06 2.73 1.09
C TYR A 284 16.42 2.03 1.08
N ASP A 285 16.91 1.60 -0.08
CA ASP A 285 18.25 1.01 -0.22
C ASP A 285 19.39 2.05 -0.15
N ASN A 286 19.07 3.33 -0.34
CA ASN A 286 20.04 4.43 -0.39
C ASN A 286 20.20 5.16 0.96
N ILE A 287 19.74 4.56 2.07
CA ILE A 287 19.99 5.12 3.40
C ILE A 287 21.48 5.07 3.71
N ASN A 288 22.04 6.20 4.14
CA ASN A 288 23.47 6.33 4.42
C ASN A 288 23.74 7.39 5.51
N PHE A 289 24.88 7.30 6.19
CA PHE A 289 25.36 8.37 7.07
C PHE A 289 26.82 8.71 6.76
N ASP A 290 27.04 9.90 6.20
CA ASP A 290 28.38 10.43 6.01
C ASP A 290 28.85 11.17 7.27
N LYS A 291 29.70 10.49 8.06
CA LYS A 291 30.33 11.04 9.26
C LYS A 291 31.25 12.25 9.01
N ASN A 292 31.76 12.43 7.79
CA ASN A 292 32.68 13.54 7.48
C ASN A 292 31.92 14.85 7.29
N THR A 293 30.76 14.77 6.63
CA THR A 293 29.87 15.92 6.42
C THR A 293 28.77 16.03 7.47
N ALA A 294 28.63 15.03 8.34
CA ALA A 294 27.52 14.87 9.27
C ALA A 294 26.16 14.85 8.55
N THR A 295 26.07 14.12 7.44
CA THR A 295 24.86 14.05 6.61
C THR A 295 24.19 12.70 6.77
N LEU A 296 22.90 12.69 7.11
CA LEU A 296 22.05 11.50 7.20
C LEU A 296 21.09 11.46 6.00
N GLU A 297 21.29 10.50 5.10
CA GLU A 297 20.49 10.32 3.90
C GLU A 297 19.29 9.42 4.20
N LEU A 298 18.07 9.92 3.99
CA LEU A 298 16.82 9.24 4.31
C LEU A 298 15.79 9.32 3.16
N PRO A 299 15.04 8.24 2.90
CA PRO A 299 13.86 8.26 2.05
C PRO A 299 12.81 9.26 2.53
N ILE A 300 12.03 9.77 1.59
CA ILE A 300 10.89 10.65 1.88
C ILE A 300 9.70 9.81 2.37
N ILE A 301 9.06 10.23 3.46
CA ILE A 301 7.82 9.65 3.97
C ILE A 301 6.67 10.63 3.75
N HIS A 302 5.70 10.23 2.92
CA HIS A 302 4.40 10.88 2.84
C HIS A 302 3.47 10.24 3.87
N ILE A 303 3.16 10.92 4.97
CA ILE A 303 2.37 10.36 6.07
C ILE A 303 1.21 11.27 6.49
N ASN A 304 0.03 10.67 6.59
CA ASN A 304 -1.17 11.25 7.16
C ASN A 304 -2.07 10.13 7.73
N LYS A 305 -3.20 10.50 8.34
CA LYS A 305 -4.12 9.52 8.95
C LYS A 305 -4.71 8.52 7.94
N GLN A 306 -4.88 8.92 6.68
CA GLN A 306 -5.49 8.10 5.63
C GLN A 306 -4.50 7.04 5.14
N ASN A 307 -3.23 7.40 4.97
CA ASN A 307 -2.25 6.52 4.35
C ASN A 307 -1.37 5.75 5.34
N ALA A 308 -1.34 6.12 6.63
CA ALA A 308 -0.58 5.37 7.65
C ALA A 308 -0.90 3.86 7.68
N PRO A 309 -2.16 3.40 7.49
CA PRO A 309 -2.49 1.97 7.44
C PRO A 309 -1.78 1.17 6.35
N LYS A 310 -1.37 1.80 5.24
CA LYS A 310 -0.60 1.12 4.19
C LYS A 310 0.77 0.68 4.69
N PHE A 311 1.43 1.49 5.52
CA PHE A 311 2.74 1.17 6.06
C PHE A 311 2.66 0.03 7.07
N VAL A 312 1.61 0.00 7.90
CA VAL A 312 1.35 -1.12 8.82
C VAL A 312 1.17 -2.42 8.04
N ASN A 313 0.34 -2.41 6.98
CA ASN A 313 0.12 -3.60 6.15
C ASN A 313 1.39 -4.06 5.41
N LEU A 314 2.19 -3.12 4.89
CA LEU A 314 3.48 -3.43 4.27
C LEU A 314 4.44 -4.10 5.27
N ILE A 315 4.53 -3.58 6.50
CA ILE A 315 5.39 -4.15 7.55
C ILE A 315 4.86 -5.52 8.00
N ILE A 316 3.54 -5.69 8.16
CA ILE A 316 2.94 -7.00 8.48
C ILE A 316 3.29 -8.03 7.39
N TYR A 317 3.13 -7.65 6.12
CA TYR A 317 3.47 -8.51 5.00
C TYR A 317 4.97 -8.84 4.96
N GLU A 318 5.85 -7.83 5.07
CA GLU A 318 7.30 -8.03 5.15
C GLU A 318 7.70 -8.97 6.30
N ARG A 319 6.97 -8.95 7.42
CA ARG A 319 7.24 -9.84 8.55
C ARG A 319 6.79 -11.28 8.34
N ARG A 320 5.70 -11.51 7.62
CA ARG A 320 5.10 -12.84 7.41
C ARG A 320 5.71 -13.56 6.21
N GLU A 321 5.77 -12.86 5.09
CA GLU A 321 6.01 -13.45 3.76
C GLU A 321 7.20 -12.79 3.02
N GLY A 322 7.65 -11.59 3.44
CA GLY A 322 8.57 -10.75 2.66
C GLY A 322 10.04 -10.74 3.13
N ASN A 323 10.93 -10.47 2.16
CA ASN A 323 12.37 -10.15 2.20
C ASN A 323 13.17 -10.45 3.51
N LYS A 324 14.23 -11.27 3.40
CA LYS A 324 15.12 -11.69 4.51
C LYS A 324 15.54 -10.54 5.43
N ASN A 325 15.81 -9.35 4.87
CA ASN A 325 16.45 -8.24 5.57
C ASN A 325 15.48 -7.33 6.35
N LYS A 326 14.16 -7.43 6.11
CA LYS A 326 13.12 -6.60 6.77
C LYS A 326 13.44 -5.09 6.72
N ASP A 327 13.82 -4.61 5.54
CA ASP A 327 14.38 -3.27 5.35
C ASP A 327 13.38 -2.16 5.69
N LEU A 328 12.10 -2.33 5.32
CA LEU A 328 11.07 -1.33 5.60
C LEU A 328 10.76 -1.25 7.10
N ASN A 329 10.58 -2.40 7.76
CA ASN A 329 10.42 -2.50 9.21
C ASN A 329 11.62 -1.86 9.94
N SER A 330 12.84 -2.14 9.50
CA SER A 330 14.06 -1.59 10.10
C SER A 330 14.14 -0.07 9.93
N TYR A 331 13.72 0.45 8.77
CA TYR A 331 13.60 1.88 8.53
C TYR A 331 12.59 2.54 9.47
N PHE A 332 11.37 2.02 9.59
CA PHE A 332 10.39 2.61 10.50
C PHE A 332 10.82 2.53 11.97
N ASP A 333 11.48 1.44 12.38
CA ASP A 333 12.09 1.32 13.70
C ASP A 333 13.17 2.41 13.92
N PHE A 334 13.97 2.71 12.88
CA PHE A 334 14.98 3.77 12.95
C PHE A 334 14.33 5.13 13.08
N MET A 335 13.31 5.42 12.27
CA MET A 335 12.53 6.65 12.35
C MET A 335 11.88 6.82 13.73
N GLY A 336 11.32 5.74 14.30
CA GLY A 336 10.78 5.74 15.67
C GLY A 336 11.84 6.01 16.74
N SER A 337 13.10 5.64 16.50
CA SER A 337 14.21 5.98 17.40
C SER A 337 14.66 7.45 17.27
N LEU A 338 14.55 8.04 16.08
CA LEU A 338 14.90 9.43 15.80
C LEU A 338 13.84 10.43 16.27
N ILE A 339 12.57 10.03 16.26
CA ILE A 339 11.42 10.87 16.60
C ILE A 339 11.00 10.62 18.05
N GLN A 340 11.43 11.49 18.96
CA GLN A 340 11.09 11.41 20.39
C GLN A 340 10.10 12.48 20.84
N SER A 341 9.91 13.50 20.02
CA SER A 341 9.05 14.65 20.30
C SER A 341 8.52 15.29 19.01
N PRO A 342 7.48 16.14 19.07
CA PRO A 342 7.01 16.91 17.92
C PRO A 342 8.11 17.78 17.28
N LYS A 343 9.12 18.22 18.05
CA LYS A 343 10.27 18.97 17.52
C LYS A 343 11.12 18.15 16.54
N ASP A 344 11.19 16.85 16.75
CA ASP A 344 11.91 15.93 15.87
C ASP A 344 11.18 15.77 14.52
N VAL A 345 9.85 15.69 14.57
CA VAL A 345 9.01 15.71 13.36
C VAL A 345 9.19 17.02 12.61
N ASN A 346 9.12 18.15 13.31
CA ASN A 346 9.33 19.47 12.74
C ASN A 346 10.67 19.57 12.00
N GLN A 347 11.75 19.09 12.64
CA GLN A 347 13.09 19.08 12.06
C GLN A 347 13.14 18.28 10.75
N LEU A 348 12.56 17.07 10.73
CA LEU A 348 12.52 16.21 9.55
C LEU A 348 11.64 16.79 8.44
N ARG A 349 10.55 17.49 8.79
CA ARG A 349 9.71 18.23 7.83
C ARG A 349 10.44 19.40 7.20
N CYS A 350 11.15 20.21 8.01
CA CYS A 350 11.96 21.31 7.51
C CYS A 350 13.08 20.84 6.55
N GLN A 351 13.54 19.59 6.70
CA GLN A 351 14.52 18.97 5.82
C GLN A 351 13.90 18.15 4.67
N GLY A 352 12.56 18.16 4.54
CA GLY A 352 11.84 17.50 3.46
C GLY A 352 11.82 15.97 3.52
N ILE A 353 12.19 15.37 4.67
CA ILE A 353 12.12 13.93 4.88
C ILE A 353 10.69 13.49 5.18
N ILE A 354 9.96 14.26 5.97
CA ILE A 354 8.54 14.01 6.25
C ILE A 354 7.69 15.03 5.50
N VAL A 355 6.75 14.53 4.71
CA VAL A 355 5.74 15.34 4.02
C VAL A 355 4.37 14.97 4.60
N ASN A 356 3.71 15.95 5.22
CA ASN A 356 2.36 15.84 5.75
C ASN A 356 1.51 17.01 5.24
N SER A 357 0.34 16.72 4.68
CA SER A 357 -0.51 17.75 4.05
C SER A 357 -1.48 18.44 5.03
N SER A 358 -1.71 17.90 6.22
CA SER A 358 -2.83 18.35 7.07
C SER A 358 -2.80 17.91 8.56
N SER A 359 -1.71 17.29 9.02
CA SER A 359 -1.59 16.79 10.40
C SER A 359 -0.60 17.63 11.21
N SER A 360 -0.85 17.83 12.52
CA SER A 360 0.14 18.47 13.39
C SER A 360 1.36 17.56 13.60
N ASP A 361 2.46 18.12 14.10
CA ASP A 361 3.67 17.35 14.37
C ASP A 361 3.43 16.28 15.46
N GLU A 362 2.53 16.56 16.41
CA GLU A 362 2.06 15.60 17.41
C GLU A 362 1.33 14.42 16.75
N VAL A 363 0.41 14.71 15.82
CA VAL A 363 -0.35 13.66 15.12
C VAL A 363 0.59 12.79 14.29
N VAL A 364 1.54 13.36 13.57
CA VAL A 364 2.52 12.59 12.79
C VAL A 364 3.38 11.72 13.71
N MET A 365 3.83 12.25 14.85
CA MET A 365 4.57 11.46 15.83
C MET A 365 3.76 10.25 16.32
N GLU A 366 2.47 10.43 16.63
CA GLU A 366 1.61 9.33 17.05
C GLU A 366 1.37 8.31 15.93
N LEU A 367 1.24 8.75 14.67
CA LEU A 367 1.15 7.83 13.53
C LEU A 367 2.43 7.00 13.34
N ILE A 368 3.61 7.62 13.47
CA ILE A 368 4.88 6.88 13.42
C ILE A 368 4.95 5.88 14.58
N LYS A 369 4.57 6.27 15.80
CA LYS A 369 4.51 5.34 16.93
C LYS A 369 3.60 4.17 16.63
N GLU A 370 2.41 4.42 16.07
CA GLU A 370 1.46 3.38 15.68
C GLU A 370 2.07 2.41 14.67
N ILE A 371 2.71 2.92 13.61
CA ILE A 371 3.42 2.10 12.62
C ILE A 371 4.50 1.25 13.31
N THR A 372 5.23 1.83 14.26
CA THR A 372 6.31 1.13 14.97
C THR A 372 5.84 0.15 16.05
N LYS A 373 4.56 0.15 16.45
CA LYS A 373 4.04 -0.83 17.41
C LYS A 373 4.14 -2.25 16.89
N GLU A 374 3.95 -2.40 15.59
CA GLU A 374 4.05 -3.67 14.89
C GLU A 374 5.49 -4.01 14.48
N ASN A 375 6.49 -3.21 14.88
CA ASN A 375 7.87 -3.48 14.53
C ASN A 375 8.47 -4.56 15.44
N VAL A 376 9.22 -5.46 14.83
CA VAL A 376 10.17 -6.34 15.53
C VAL A 376 11.56 -5.83 15.25
N ARG A 377 12.52 -6.16 16.12
CA ARG A 377 13.93 -5.82 15.87
C ARG A 377 14.31 -6.29 14.46
N GLY A 378 14.71 -5.33 13.62
CA GLY A 378 15.13 -5.58 12.25
C GLY A 378 16.36 -6.49 12.18
N ASP A 379 16.65 -7.02 11.00
CA ASP A 379 17.90 -7.75 10.76
C ASP A 379 19.08 -6.83 11.10
N LYS A 380 20.00 -7.28 11.96
CA LYS A 380 21.16 -6.49 12.38
C LYS A 380 22.05 -6.10 11.18
N THR A 381 21.99 -6.87 10.10
CA THR A 381 22.79 -6.69 8.89
C THR A 381 22.13 -5.77 7.86
N CYS A 382 20.85 -5.39 8.04
CA CYS A 382 20.18 -4.49 7.11
C CYS A 382 20.84 -3.10 7.07
N THR A 383 20.75 -2.43 5.93
CA THR A 383 21.36 -1.11 5.67
C THR A 383 21.06 -0.11 6.76
N THR A 384 19.78 -0.02 7.15
CA THR A 384 19.31 0.94 8.12
C THR A 384 19.93 0.72 9.49
N ASN A 385 20.12 -0.54 9.92
CA ASN A 385 20.71 -0.84 11.21
C ASN A 385 22.22 -0.55 11.22
N LEU A 386 22.92 -0.79 10.12
CA LEU A 386 24.32 -0.39 9.97
C LEU A 386 24.47 1.13 10.10
N VAL A 387 23.63 1.89 9.37
CA VAL A 387 23.63 3.36 9.41
C VAL A 387 23.29 3.88 10.81
N ARG A 388 22.31 3.26 11.48
CA ARG A 388 21.96 3.58 12.87
C ARG A 388 23.14 3.38 13.82
N ASN A 389 23.88 2.28 13.67
CA ASN A 389 25.05 1.99 14.50
C ASN A 389 26.16 3.02 14.26
N GLU A 390 26.43 3.38 13.02
CA GLU A 390 27.40 4.43 12.68
C GLU A 390 27.02 5.79 13.28
N LEU A 391 25.74 6.17 13.18
CA LEU A 391 25.22 7.40 13.78
C LEU A 391 25.34 7.38 15.31
N ASN A 392 25.02 6.25 15.94
CA ASN A 392 25.15 6.07 17.39
C ASN A 392 26.60 6.21 17.85
N GLU A 393 27.55 5.61 17.13
CA GLU A 393 28.98 5.73 17.43
C GLU A 393 29.50 7.17 17.25
N PHE A 394 29.06 7.86 16.20
CA PHE A 394 29.35 9.28 16.02
C PHE A 394 28.83 10.12 17.20
N TYR A 395 27.60 9.87 17.64
CA TYR A 395 27.00 10.55 18.78
C TYR A 395 27.77 10.28 20.09
N LYS A 396 28.12 9.01 20.38
CA LYS A 396 28.89 8.65 21.59
C LYS A 396 30.25 9.32 21.62
N LYS A 397 30.98 9.32 20.49
CA LYS A 397 32.30 10.00 20.37
C LYS A 397 32.17 11.50 20.56
N GLY A 398 31.19 12.13 19.92
CA GLY A 398 30.91 13.56 20.07
C GLY A 398 30.55 13.92 21.51
N ALA A 399 29.68 13.14 22.17
CA ALA A 399 29.29 13.35 23.56
C ALA A 399 30.50 13.27 24.51
N THR A 400 31.38 12.29 24.30
CA THR A 400 32.61 12.12 25.08
C THR A 400 33.56 13.31 24.91
N ASN A 401 33.72 13.82 23.69
CA ASN A 401 34.58 14.98 23.41
C ASN A 401 34.04 16.27 24.03
N ILE A 402 32.72 16.48 23.99
CA ILE A 402 32.08 17.63 24.65
C ILE A 402 32.25 17.54 26.17
N PHE A 403 32.01 16.36 26.76
CA PHE A 403 32.18 16.15 28.20
C PHE A 403 33.62 16.43 28.64
N ARG A 404 34.63 15.95 27.89
CA ARG A 404 36.04 16.23 28.16
C ARG A 404 36.36 17.73 28.08
N ARG A 405 35.83 18.46 27.09
CA ARG A 405 36.02 19.92 26.97
C ARG A 405 35.36 20.68 28.13
N CYS A 406 34.12 20.35 28.48
CA CYS A 406 33.44 20.97 29.61
C CYS A 406 34.16 20.70 30.94
N TYR A 407 34.64 19.46 31.15
CA TYR A 407 35.43 19.12 32.33
C TYR A 407 36.76 19.86 32.38
N ALA A 408 37.47 19.99 31.26
CA ALA A 408 38.70 20.78 31.15
C ALA A 408 38.47 22.28 31.47
N ILE A 409 37.36 22.85 31.01
CA ILE A 409 36.97 24.23 31.34
C ILE A 409 36.64 24.34 32.84
N LEU A 410 35.79 23.45 33.38
CA LEU A 410 35.40 23.49 34.80
C LEU A 410 36.61 23.30 35.75
N SER A 411 37.48 22.35 35.44
CA SER A 411 38.72 22.08 36.21
C SER A 411 39.77 23.19 36.09
N SER A 412 39.79 23.97 35.01
CA SER A 412 40.67 25.14 34.91
C SER A 412 40.12 26.32 35.70
N THR A 413 38.80 26.53 35.75
CA THR A 413 38.17 27.51 36.66
C THR A 413 38.33 27.15 38.14
N LEU A 414 38.26 25.86 38.51
CA LEU A 414 38.45 25.38 39.89
C LEU A 414 39.92 25.42 40.36
N ARG A 415 40.89 25.58 39.47
CA ARG A 415 42.32 25.79 39.80
C ARG A 415 42.71 27.27 39.90
N MET A 416 41.81 28.18 39.52
CA MET A 416 42.01 29.64 39.60
C MET A 416 41.36 30.28 40.83
N HIS A 417 40.73 29.47 41.68
CA HIS A 417 40.32 29.79 43.05
C HIS A 417 41.09 28.88 44.01
#